data_AF-A0A7K1G544-F1
#
_entry.id   AF-A0A7K1G544-F1
#
_cell.length_a   1.000
_cell.length_b   1.000
_cell.length_c   1.000
_cell.angle_alpha   90.00
_cell.angle_beta   90.00
_cell.angle_gamma   90.00
#
_symmetry.space_group_name_H-M   'P 1'
#
loop_
_entity.id
_entity.type
_entity.pdbx_description
1 polymer ?
#
loop_
_entity_poly.entity_id
_entity_poly.type
_entity_poly.pdbx_seq_one_letter_code
_entity_poly.pdbx_strand_id
1 'polypeptide(L)'
;MNIEVLDSSENFQTWISRDYIAEELKNELQKASVLIVPFEKLRDFEKPLFPIETSNILRYFQQNFDKDFTVDICITDDLYTEFGFYNNYKRLGKFVVATVAIPTFVTILSAYVYDRYIKEEESKPEINIIDNSTKIVVNDTHISTVSQKKYLQPVQVKFSVTVVDSSGNSKEIKFEGPAKEISSALEALKKYEEPKKEVADDEESTSLE
;
A
#
# COMPACT_ATOMS: atom_id res chain seq x y z
N MET A 1 -5.31 15.35 1.14
CA MET A 1 -5.39 13.95 0.70
C MET A 1 -6.27 13.82 -0.52
N ASN A 2 -5.98 12.82 -1.36
CA ASN A 2 -6.79 12.37 -2.48
C ASN A 2 -7.02 10.85 -2.38
N ILE A 3 -8.27 10.43 -2.53
CA ILE A 3 -8.67 9.02 -2.63
C ILE A 3 -9.51 8.85 -3.88
N GLU A 4 -9.10 7.93 -4.75
CA GLU A 4 -9.83 7.60 -5.97
C GLU A 4 -10.22 6.13 -5.95
N VAL A 5 -11.45 5.83 -6.36
CA VAL A 5 -11.94 4.46 -6.56
C VAL A 5 -12.30 4.32 -8.02
N LEU A 6 -11.66 3.35 -8.69
CA LEU A 6 -11.77 3.14 -10.13
C LEU A 6 -12.16 1.68 -10.40
N ASP A 7 -12.90 1.46 -11.48
CA ASP A 7 -13.03 0.10 -12.03
C ASP A 7 -11.68 -0.36 -12.59
N SER A 8 -11.35 -1.62 -12.35
CA SER A 8 -10.08 -2.21 -12.79
C SER A 8 -10.36 -3.45 -13.63
N SER A 9 -9.60 -3.61 -14.71
CA SER A 9 -9.54 -4.85 -15.49
C SER A 9 -8.39 -5.76 -15.05
N GLU A 10 -7.53 -5.29 -14.15
CA GLU A 10 -6.39 -6.04 -13.65
C GLU A 10 -6.77 -6.87 -12.41
N ASN A 11 -6.31 -8.10 -12.32
CA ASN A 11 -6.53 -9.01 -11.19
C ASN A 11 -5.32 -9.94 -11.00
N PHE A 12 -5.40 -10.92 -10.10
CA PHE A 12 -4.31 -11.87 -9.88
C PHE A 12 -3.86 -12.55 -11.18
N GLN A 13 -4.81 -13.05 -11.98
CA GLN A 13 -4.48 -13.77 -13.21
C GLN A 13 -3.83 -12.87 -14.26
N THR A 14 -4.27 -11.61 -14.40
CA THR A 14 -3.67 -10.69 -15.39
C THR A 14 -2.21 -10.40 -15.06
N TRP A 15 -1.87 -10.27 -13.78
CA TRP A 15 -0.49 -10.04 -13.31
C TRP A 15 0.39 -11.29 -13.40
N ILE A 16 -0.13 -12.45 -13.01
CA ILE A 16 0.61 -13.72 -13.08
C ILE A 16 0.89 -14.14 -14.54
N SER A 17 0.06 -13.69 -15.48
CA SER A 17 0.19 -14.01 -16.91
C SER A 17 1.17 -13.09 -17.67
N ARG A 18 1.85 -12.16 -16.99
CA ARG A 18 2.82 -11.28 -17.64
C ARG A 18 4.04 -12.07 -18.15
N ASP A 19 4.63 -11.59 -19.24
CA ASP A 19 5.72 -12.28 -19.96
C ASP A 19 7.03 -12.37 -19.17
N TYR A 20 7.25 -11.45 -18.25
CA TYR A 20 8.39 -11.44 -17.33
C TYR A 20 8.19 -12.34 -16.10
N ILE A 21 7.09 -13.09 -15.99
CA ILE A 21 6.86 -14.05 -14.92
C ILE A 21 7.21 -15.45 -15.42
N ALA A 22 8.26 -16.04 -14.83
CA ALA A 22 8.68 -17.41 -15.12
C ALA A 22 7.59 -18.43 -14.70
N GLU A 23 7.48 -19.54 -15.44
CA GLU A 23 6.45 -20.57 -15.20
C GLU A 23 6.52 -21.16 -13.79
N GLU A 24 7.73 -21.31 -13.24
CA GLU A 24 7.95 -21.81 -11.89
C GLU A 24 7.33 -20.88 -10.84
N LEU A 25 7.50 -19.56 -11.03
CA LEU A 25 6.98 -18.53 -10.14
C LEU A 25 5.45 -18.44 -10.21
N LYS A 26 4.83 -18.69 -11.37
CA LYS A 26 3.36 -18.63 -11.52
C LYS A 26 2.62 -19.51 -10.51
N ASN A 27 3.13 -20.72 -10.25
CA ASN A 27 2.51 -21.66 -9.31
C ASN A 27 2.58 -21.18 -7.85
N GLU A 28 3.58 -20.39 -7.51
CA GLU A 28 3.72 -19.78 -6.18
C GLU A 28 2.78 -18.59 -6.05
N LEU A 29 2.78 -17.70 -7.04
CA LEU A 29 1.93 -16.50 -7.06
C LEU A 29 0.43 -16.82 -7.08
N GLN A 30 0.01 -17.96 -7.65
CA GLN A 30 -1.39 -18.40 -7.62
C GLN A 30 -1.92 -18.67 -6.20
N LYS A 31 -1.04 -18.92 -5.23
CA LYS A 31 -1.42 -19.15 -3.83
C LYS A 31 -1.48 -17.84 -3.03
N ALA A 32 -0.92 -16.77 -3.59
CA ALA A 32 -0.83 -15.47 -2.94
C ALA A 32 -2.22 -14.88 -2.71
N SER A 33 -2.46 -14.41 -1.50
CA SER A 33 -3.64 -13.61 -1.16
C SER A 33 -3.39 -12.12 -1.36
N VAL A 34 -2.12 -11.73 -1.44
CA VAL A 34 -1.65 -10.39 -1.77
C VAL A 34 -0.47 -10.47 -2.74
N LEU A 35 -0.52 -9.73 -3.83
CA LEU A 35 0.61 -9.53 -4.74
C LEU A 35 1.10 -8.09 -4.66
N ILE A 36 2.41 -7.91 -4.56
CA ILE A 36 3.07 -6.64 -4.84
C ILE A 36 3.43 -6.63 -6.32
N VAL A 37 2.93 -5.64 -7.06
CA VAL A 37 3.05 -5.59 -8.52
C VAL A 37 3.87 -4.39 -8.98
N PRO A 38 4.64 -4.53 -10.08
CA PRO A 38 5.49 -3.45 -10.56
C PRO A 38 4.69 -2.31 -11.21
N PHE A 39 5.35 -1.18 -11.38
CA PHE A 39 4.97 -0.21 -12.40
C PHE A 39 5.48 -0.70 -13.76
N GLU A 40 4.55 -0.87 -14.69
CA GLU A 40 4.84 -1.11 -16.10
C GLU A 40 4.82 0.23 -16.86
N LYS A 41 5.62 0.35 -17.94
CA LYS A 41 5.62 1.49 -18.87
C LYS A 41 5.79 2.85 -18.17
N LEU A 42 6.65 2.89 -17.15
CA LEU A 42 6.89 4.11 -16.40
C LEU A 42 7.89 4.98 -17.16
N ARG A 43 7.38 6.01 -17.86
CA ARG A 43 8.18 6.87 -18.76
C ARG A 43 8.85 6.03 -19.85
N ASP A 44 10.16 6.18 -20.03
CA ASP A 44 10.96 5.50 -21.05
C ASP A 44 11.55 4.17 -20.56
N PHE A 45 11.15 3.69 -19.38
CA PHE A 45 11.59 2.40 -18.85
C PHE A 45 10.67 1.28 -19.31
N GLU A 46 11.22 0.38 -20.13
CA GLU A 46 10.50 -0.80 -20.63
C GLU A 46 10.40 -1.92 -19.59
N LYS A 47 11.35 -1.97 -18.64
CA LYS A 47 11.38 -3.02 -17.60
C LYS A 47 10.39 -2.72 -16.46
N PRO A 48 9.84 -3.75 -15.80
CA PRO A 48 9.07 -3.60 -14.58
C PRO A 48 9.88 -2.90 -13.48
N LEU A 49 9.30 -1.90 -12.82
CA LEU A 49 9.95 -1.13 -11.76
C LEU A 49 9.15 -1.14 -10.48
N PHE A 50 9.82 -1.32 -9.36
CA PHE A 50 9.23 -1.18 -8.03
C PHE A 50 9.68 0.13 -7.38
N PRO A 51 8.88 0.74 -6.49
CA PRO A 51 9.40 1.79 -5.63
C PRO A 51 10.62 1.29 -4.83
N ILE A 52 11.51 2.22 -4.50
CA ILE A 52 12.57 1.94 -3.54
C ILE A 52 11.99 1.42 -2.22
N GLU A 53 12.67 0.48 -1.58
CA GLU A 53 12.26 -0.19 -0.32
C GLU A 53 11.10 -1.19 -0.46
N THR A 54 10.68 -1.55 -1.67
CA THR A 54 9.63 -2.57 -1.85
C THR A 54 10.03 -3.92 -1.23
N SER A 55 11.29 -4.30 -1.31
CA SER A 55 11.82 -5.50 -0.63
C SER A 55 11.60 -5.48 0.90
N ASN A 56 11.72 -4.31 1.54
CA ASN A 56 11.44 -4.14 2.96
C ASN A 56 9.94 -4.27 3.28
N ILE A 57 9.08 -3.76 2.40
CA ILE A 57 7.62 -3.90 2.53
C ILE A 57 7.23 -5.38 2.40
N LEU A 58 7.74 -6.08 1.38
CA LEU A 58 7.49 -7.51 1.18
C LEU A 58 7.86 -8.30 2.44
N ARG A 59 9.08 -8.12 2.95
CA ARG A 59 9.54 -8.78 4.17
C ARG A 59 8.67 -8.47 5.37
N TYR A 60 8.27 -7.20 5.56
CA TYR A 60 7.39 -6.82 6.66
C TYR A 60 6.05 -7.54 6.58
N PHE A 61 5.45 -7.62 5.39
CA PHE A 61 4.19 -8.33 5.21
C PHE A 61 4.37 -9.85 5.46
N GLN A 62 5.42 -10.47 4.93
CA GLN A 62 5.71 -11.89 5.15
C GLN A 62 5.91 -12.26 6.62
N GLN A 63 6.47 -11.34 7.42
CA GLN A 63 6.69 -11.54 8.85
C GLN A 63 5.43 -11.39 9.71
N ASN A 64 4.42 -10.67 9.21
CA ASN A 64 3.22 -10.30 9.98
C ASN A 64 1.94 -10.97 9.46
N PHE A 65 1.99 -11.65 8.32
CA PHE A 65 0.88 -12.48 7.86
C PHE A 65 0.79 -13.79 8.65
N ASP A 66 -0.42 -14.16 9.03
CA ASP A 66 -0.73 -15.49 9.55
C ASP A 66 -0.64 -16.54 8.44
N LYS A 67 -0.57 -17.83 8.82
CA LYS A 67 -0.39 -18.95 7.87
C LYS A 67 -1.48 -19.08 6.81
N ASP A 68 -2.64 -18.47 7.04
CA ASP A 68 -3.81 -18.57 6.16
C ASP A 68 -3.75 -17.62 4.96
N PHE A 69 -2.87 -16.62 4.99
CA PHE A 69 -2.71 -15.65 3.92
C PHE A 69 -1.24 -15.55 3.54
N THR A 70 -0.99 -15.41 2.24
CA THR A 70 0.38 -15.27 1.74
C THR A 70 0.52 -14.00 0.92
N VAL A 71 1.71 -13.43 0.97
CA VAL A 71 2.11 -12.26 0.18
C VAL A 71 3.30 -12.63 -0.67
N ASP A 72 3.28 -12.17 -1.91
CA ASP A 72 4.41 -12.35 -2.81
C ASP A 72 4.57 -11.15 -3.76
N ILE A 73 5.61 -11.17 -4.59
CA ILE A 73 5.95 -10.12 -5.53
C ILE A 73 5.94 -10.66 -6.97
N CYS A 74 5.30 -9.93 -7.89
CA CYS A 74 5.20 -10.33 -9.30
C CYS A 74 6.45 -9.99 -10.09
N ILE A 75 7.57 -10.63 -9.76
CA ILE A 75 8.85 -10.51 -10.49
C ILE A 75 9.81 -11.61 -10.02
N THR A 76 10.74 -12.02 -10.88
CA THR A 76 11.88 -12.86 -10.49
C THR A 76 13.05 -12.00 -10.01
N ASP A 77 13.91 -12.56 -9.16
CA ASP A 77 15.05 -11.84 -8.57
C ASP A 77 16.00 -11.21 -9.61
N ASP A 78 16.20 -11.88 -10.74
CA ASP A 78 17.08 -11.43 -11.83
C ASP A 78 16.52 -10.23 -12.60
N LEU A 79 15.21 -10.02 -12.57
CA LEU A 79 14.52 -8.90 -13.20
C LEU A 79 14.12 -7.80 -12.20
N TYR A 80 14.25 -8.05 -10.89
CA TYR A 80 13.89 -7.10 -9.86
C TYR A 80 14.70 -5.80 -9.97
N THR A 81 14.00 -4.69 -10.14
CA THR A 81 14.60 -3.36 -10.24
C THR A 81 13.79 -2.36 -9.43
N GLU A 82 14.47 -1.61 -8.55
CA GLU A 82 13.87 -0.51 -7.79
C GLU A 82 14.13 0.84 -8.45
N PHE A 83 13.17 1.75 -8.31
CA PHE A 83 13.25 3.13 -8.79
C PHE A 83 12.87 4.12 -7.68
N GLY A 84 13.76 5.07 -7.43
CA GLY A 84 13.52 6.17 -6.50
C GLY A 84 12.85 7.36 -7.19
N PHE A 85 11.71 7.81 -6.65
CA PHE A 85 11.15 9.10 -7.03
C PHE A 85 11.75 10.19 -6.13
N TYR A 86 12.37 11.22 -6.71
CA TYR A 86 12.89 12.39 -5.98
C TYR A 86 11.78 13.35 -5.49
N ASN A 87 10.54 12.88 -5.35
CA ASN A 87 9.45 13.67 -4.81
C ASN A 87 9.28 13.43 -3.30
N ASN A 88 8.56 14.31 -2.61
CA ASN A 88 8.35 14.21 -1.15
C ASN A 88 7.45 13.01 -0.72
N TYR A 89 7.09 12.12 -1.63
CA TYR A 89 6.18 11.01 -1.36
C TYR A 89 6.93 9.71 -1.13
N LYS A 90 6.63 9.05 -0.01
CA LYS A 90 6.96 7.65 0.25
C LYS A 90 5.99 6.77 -0.53
N ARG A 91 6.46 6.16 -1.61
CA ARG A 91 5.64 5.29 -2.46
C ARG A 91 5.70 3.86 -1.93
N LEU A 92 4.57 3.35 -1.45
CA LEU A 92 4.51 2.00 -0.86
C LEU A 92 4.34 0.92 -1.94
N GLY A 93 3.92 1.31 -3.15
CA GLY A 93 3.78 0.42 -4.30
C GLY A 93 2.35 0.22 -4.74
N LYS A 94 2.16 -0.80 -5.57
CA LYS A 94 0.87 -1.29 -6.04
C LYS A 94 0.64 -2.68 -5.48
N PHE A 95 -0.56 -2.91 -4.97
CA PHE A 95 -0.95 -4.19 -4.39
C PHE A 95 -2.16 -4.74 -5.13
N VAL A 96 -2.23 -6.06 -5.27
CA VAL A 96 -3.44 -6.78 -5.66
C VAL A 96 -3.84 -7.63 -4.47
N VAL A 97 -5.06 -7.48 -3.97
CA VAL A 97 -5.50 -8.05 -2.68
C VAL A 97 -6.81 -8.81 -2.89
N ALA A 98 -6.84 -10.07 -2.47
CA ALA A 98 -8.07 -10.84 -2.46
C ALA A 98 -9.02 -10.27 -1.38
N THR A 99 -10.32 -10.21 -1.65
CA THR A 99 -11.33 -9.66 -0.72
C THR A 99 -11.27 -10.30 0.67
N VAL A 100 -11.00 -11.61 0.75
CA VAL A 100 -10.79 -12.36 2.00
C VAL A 100 -9.58 -11.88 2.82
N ALA A 101 -8.56 -11.31 2.18
CA ALA A 101 -7.33 -10.88 2.83
C ALA A 101 -7.35 -9.41 3.24
N ILE A 102 -8.40 -8.65 2.91
CA ILE A 102 -8.50 -7.21 3.20
C ILE A 102 -8.32 -6.89 4.69
N PRO A 103 -8.98 -7.57 5.66
CA PRO A 103 -8.86 -7.22 7.07
C PRO A 103 -7.41 -7.30 7.56
N THR A 104 -6.72 -8.37 7.19
CA THR A 104 -5.31 -8.62 7.54
C THR A 104 -4.39 -7.64 6.82
N PHE A 105 -4.59 -7.44 5.51
CA PHE A 105 -3.83 -6.47 4.71
C PHE A 105 -3.92 -5.05 5.30
N VAL A 106 -5.12 -4.59 5.64
CA VAL A 106 -5.37 -3.28 6.24
C VAL A 106 -4.63 -3.12 7.55
N THR A 107 -4.66 -4.16 8.39
CA THR A 107 -4.00 -4.16 9.70
C THR A 107 -2.49 -4.06 9.56
N ILE A 108 -1.89 -4.89 8.69
CA ILE A 108 -0.44 -4.91 8.44
C ILE A 108 0.02 -3.61 7.79
N LEU A 109 -0.68 -3.11 6.78
CA LEU A 109 -0.30 -1.87 6.09
C LEU A 109 -0.38 -0.67 7.04
N SER A 110 -1.41 -0.61 7.89
CA SER A 110 -1.54 0.43 8.92
C SER A 110 -0.35 0.42 9.88
N ALA A 111 -0.01 -0.77 10.41
CA ALA A 111 1.12 -0.93 11.32
C ALA A 111 2.45 -0.55 10.65
N TYR A 112 2.68 -0.99 9.41
CA TYR A 112 3.89 -0.65 8.65
C TYR A 112 4.05 0.88 8.51
N VAL A 113 2.99 1.57 8.09
CA VAL A 113 3.03 3.02 7.89
C VAL A 113 3.18 3.76 9.21
N TYR A 114 2.56 3.26 10.28
CA TYR A 114 2.72 3.81 11.62
C TYR A 114 4.17 3.72 12.08
N ASP A 115 4.74 2.52 12.11
CA ASP A 115 6.09 2.27 12.61
C ASP A 115 7.16 2.96 11.76
N ARG A 116 6.99 2.97 10.44
CA ARG A 116 8.00 3.50 9.51
C ARG A 116 7.96 5.01 9.35
N TYR A 117 6.80 5.65 9.52
CA TYR A 117 6.63 7.06 9.17
C TYR A 117 5.98 7.90 10.27
N ILE A 118 4.84 7.45 10.81
CA ILE A 118 4.07 8.26 11.76
C ILE A 118 4.81 8.38 13.09
N LYS A 119 5.26 7.26 13.65
CA LYS A 119 5.98 7.20 14.92
C LYS A 119 7.27 8.03 14.90
N GLU A 120 8.02 7.98 13.80
CA GLU A 120 9.21 8.80 13.63
C GLU A 120 8.86 10.29 13.55
N GLU A 121 7.81 10.66 12.81
CA GLU A 121 7.32 12.04 12.74
C GLU A 121 6.87 12.57 14.10
N GLU A 122 6.13 11.78 14.88
CA GLU A 122 5.64 12.12 16.22
C GLU A 122 6.75 12.20 17.26
N SER A 123 7.87 11.50 17.06
CA SER A 123 9.03 11.57 17.95
C SER A 123 9.85 12.86 17.80
N LYS A 124 9.63 13.64 16.72
CA LYS A 124 10.39 14.86 16.45
C LYS A 124 9.85 16.01 17.32
N PRO A 125 10.74 16.84 17.91
CA PRO A 125 10.31 17.96 18.74
C PRO A 125 9.54 18.99 17.89
N GLU A 126 8.57 19.67 18.51
CA GLU A 126 7.89 20.79 17.87
C GLU A 126 8.89 21.89 17.49
N ILE A 127 8.93 22.22 16.20
CA ILE A 127 9.82 23.26 15.68
C ILE A 127 9.12 24.61 15.79
N ASN A 128 9.50 25.41 16.78
CA ASN A 128 9.13 26.82 16.86
C ASN A 128 10.09 27.66 16.03
N ILE A 129 9.64 28.13 14.86
CA ILE A 129 10.44 29.00 14.00
C ILE A 129 10.32 30.44 14.48
N ILE A 130 11.37 30.95 15.13
CA ILE A 130 11.52 32.36 15.50
C ILE A 130 12.06 33.11 14.29
N ASP A 131 11.25 33.99 13.70
CA ASP A 131 11.65 34.83 12.57
C ASP A 131 11.96 36.27 13.05
N ASN A 132 13.25 36.62 13.07
CA ASN A 132 13.72 37.98 13.37
C ASN A 132 14.07 38.77 12.11
N SER A 133 13.75 38.26 10.91
CA SER A 133 14.10 38.93 9.65
C SER A 133 13.16 40.10 9.37
N THR A 134 13.74 41.25 9.01
CA THR A 134 13.02 42.54 8.97
C THR A 134 12.44 42.93 7.62
N LYS A 135 12.46 42.03 6.61
CA LYS A 135 11.76 42.06 5.29
C LYS A 135 12.60 41.34 4.23
N ILE A 136 12.56 40.02 4.20
CA ILE A 136 12.99 39.28 2.99
C ILE A 136 11.73 38.69 2.37
N VAL A 137 11.33 39.26 1.24
CA VAL A 137 10.13 38.87 0.49
C VAL A 137 10.59 38.15 -0.78
N VAL A 138 10.14 36.92 -0.97
CA VAL A 138 10.34 36.14 -2.20
C VAL A 138 8.97 35.94 -2.83
N ASN A 139 8.74 36.44 -4.04
CA ASN A 139 7.46 36.35 -4.75
C ASN A 139 6.26 36.78 -3.87
N ASP A 140 6.33 37.99 -3.32
CA ASP A 140 5.32 38.58 -2.41
C ASP A 140 5.04 37.80 -1.12
N THR A 141 5.88 36.80 -0.82
CA THR A 141 5.76 35.92 0.35
C THR A 141 6.96 36.11 1.28
N HIS A 142 6.73 36.33 2.58
CA HIS A 142 7.83 36.49 3.53
C HIS A 142 8.61 35.19 3.71
N ILE A 143 9.95 35.24 3.71
CA ILE A 143 10.82 34.05 3.64
C ILE A 143 10.60 33.04 4.78
N SER A 144 10.13 33.48 5.94
CA SER A 144 9.76 32.61 7.06
C SER A 144 8.58 31.71 6.75
N THR A 145 7.58 32.20 6.02
CA THR A 145 6.43 31.39 5.62
C THR A 145 6.81 30.31 4.59
N VAL A 146 7.80 30.57 3.74
CA VAL A 146 8.36 29.59 2.78
C VAL A 146 9.17 28.53 3.53
N SER A 147 9.98 28.94 4.50
CA SER A 147 10.83 28.04 5.29
C SER A 147 9.98 27.15 6.20
N GLN A 148 9.00 27.72 6.92
CA GLN A 148 8.05 26.98 7.75
C GLN A 148 7.30 25.90 6.95
N LYS A 149 6.82 26.23 5.75
CA LYS A 149 6.13 25.26 4.86
C LYS A 149 6.99 24.06 4.45
N LYS A 150 8.33 24.20 4.39
CA LYS A 150 9.22 23.09 3.99
C LYS A 150 9.56 22.17 5.18
N TYR A 151 9.79 22.74 6.36
CA TYR A 151 10.20 21.97 7.54
C TYR A 151 9.04 21.32 8.31
N LEU A 152 7.81 21.80 8.11
CA LEU A 152 6.60 21.31 8.80
C LEU A 152 5.71 20.41 7.91
N GLN A 153 6.17 20.04 6.71
CA GLN A 153 5.38 19.18 5.82
C GLN A 153 5.30 17.76 6.39
N PRO A 154 4.09 17.22 6.61
CA PRO A 154 3.94 15.86 7.11
C PRO A 154 4.42 14.86 6.06
N VAL A 155 4.86 13.69 6.52
CA VAL A 155 5.31 12.63 5.62
C VAL A 155 4.16 12.27 4.67
N GLN A 156 4.39 12.41 3.37
CA GLN A 156 3.39 12.05 2.37
C GLN A 156 3.61 10.59 1.94
N VAL A 157 2.52 9.81 1.82
CA VAL A 157 2.54 8.43 1.30
C VAL A 157 1.67 8.32 0.05
N LYS A 158 2.03 7.39 -0.83
CA LYS A 158 1.28 7.10 -2.05
C LYS A 158 1.29 5.61 -2.37
N PHE A 159 0.13 5.05 -2.65
CA PHE A 159 -0.01 3.64 -3.03
C PHE A 159 -1.32 3.41 -3.81
N SER A 160 -1.44 2.23 -4.42
CA SER A 160 -2.73 1.75 -4.90
C SER A 160 -2.96 0.28 -4.54
N VAL A 161 -4.22 -0.08 -4.38
CA VAL A 161 -4.66 -1.43 -4.04
C VAL A 161 -5.77 -1.80 -5.00
N THR A 162 -5.55 -2.84 -5.79
CA THR A 162 -6.57 -3.50 -6.59
C THR A 162 -7.18 -4.61 -5.75
N VAL A 163 -8.42 -4.43 -5.29
CA VAL A 163 -9.18 -5.48 -4.62
C VAL A 163 -9.81 -6.40 -5.66
N VAL A 164 -9.73 -7.72 -5.46
CA VAL A 164 -10.23 -8.73 -6.39
C VAL A 164 -11.19 -9.66 -5.65
N ASP A 165 -12.42 -9.77 -6.13
CA ASP A 165 -13.42 -10.69 -5.58
C ASP A 165 -13.23 -12.13 -6.07
N SER A 166 -13.97 -13.07 -5.47
CA SER A 166 -13.94 -14.49 -5.85
C SER A 166 -14.44 -14.79 -7.26
N SER A 167 -15.12 -13.83 -7.92
CA SER A 167 -15.55 -13.92 -9.32
C SER A 167 -14.52 -13.35 -10.30
N GLY A 168 -13.41 -12.77 -9.79
CA GLY A 168 -12.35 -12.15 -10.57
C GLY A 168 -12.62 -10.70 -10.97
N ASN A 169 -13.73 -10.08 -10.51
CA ASN A 169 -13.96 -8.66 -10.70
C ASN A 169 -13.05 -7.86 -9.78
N SER A 170 -12.70 -6.65 -10.19
CA SER A 170 -11.74 -5.85 -9.43
C SER A 170 -12.03 -4.36 -9.43
N LYS A 171 -11.58 -3.70 -8.36
CA LYS A 171 -11.60 -2.24 -8.21
C LYS A 171 -10.24 -1.77 -7.71
N GLU A 172 -9.76 -0.65 -8.24
CA GLU A 172 -8.52 -0.03 -7.78
C GLU A 172 -8.82 1.15 -6.87
N ILE A 173 -8.26 1.14 -5.66
CA ILE A 173 -8.27 2.24 -4.72
C ILE A 173 -6.88 2.89 -4.75
N LYS A 174 -6.81 4.18 -5.06
CA LYS A 174 -5.57 4.97 -5.03
C LYS A 174 -5.59 5.91 -3.85
N PHE A 175 -4.47 6.01 -3.14
CA PHE A 175 -4.27 6.99 -2.08
C PHE A 175 -3.05 7.85 -2.36
N GLU A 176 -3.22 9.15 -2.13
CA GLU A 176 -2.14 10.12 -2.08
C GLU A 176 -2.40 11.15 -0.98
N GLY A 177 -1.53 11.24 0.01
CA GLY A 177 -1.70 12.21 1.10
C GLY A 177 -0.79 11.97 2.30
N PRO A 178 -1.02 12.69 3.41
CA PRO A 178 -0.26 12.51 4.64
C PRO A 178 -0.36 11.08 5.18
N ALA A 179 0.73 10.54 5.73
CA ALA A 179 0.77 9.21 6.34
C ALA A 179 -0.30 9.04 7.43
N LYS A 180 -0.53 10.10 8.23
CA LYS A 180 -1.54 10.14 9.29
C LYS A 180 -2.99 10.02 8.79
N GLU A 181 -3.24 10.27 7.51
CA GLU A 181 -4.57 10.16 6.89
C GLU A 181 -4.78 8.82 6.18
N ILE A 182 -3.87 7.85 6.34
CA ILE A 182 -3.99 6.54 5.69
C ILE A 182 -5.25 5.78 6.11
N SER A 183 -5.76 6.00 7.33
CA SER A 183 -6.98 5.37 7.84
C SER A 183 -8.17 5.55 6.90
N SER A 184 -8.30 6.72 6.24
CA SER A 184 -9.38 6.98 5.28
C SER A 184 -9.31 6.08 4.03
N ALA A 185 -8.11 5.77 3.53
CA ALA A 185 -7.95 4.80 2.44
C ALA A 185 -8.23 3.37 2.91
N LEU A 186 -7.79 3.02 4.12
CA LEU A 186 -8.03 1.71 4.69
C LEU A 186 -9.52 1.47 4.93
N GLU A 187 -10.27 2.45 5.42
CA GLU A 187 -11.74 2.39 5.52
C GLU A 187 -12.42 2.22 4.16
N ALA A 188 -11.89 2.82 3.10
CA ALA A 188 -12.39 2.60 1.75
C ALA A 188 -12.20 1.15 1.30
N LEU A 189 -11.09 0.50 1.67
CA LEU A 189 -10.85 -0.93 1.40
C LEU A 189 -11.82 -1.81 2.17
N LYS A 190 -12.10 -1.50 3.45
CA LYS A 190 -12.99 -2.32 4.29
C LYS A 190 -14.40 -2.50 3.72
N LYS A 191 -14.86 -1.57 2.86
CA LYS A 191 -16.16 -1.66 2.16
C LYS A 191 -16.24 -2.84 1.18
N TYR A 192 -15.12 -3.47 0.86
CA TYR A 192 -15.01 -4.61 -0.06
C TYR A 192 -14.65 -5.91 0.67
N GLU A 193 -14.63 -5.93 2.00
CA GLU A 193 -14.45 -7.16 2.78
C GLU A 193 -15.59 -8.16 2.50
N GLU A 194 -15.27 -9.45 2.44
CA GLU A 194 -16.31 -10.48 2.41
C GLU A 194 -17.04 -10.51 3.76
N PRO A 195 -18.37 -10.72 3.76
CA PRO A 195 -19.10 -10.93 5.01
C PRO A 195 -18.52 -12.17 5.70
N LYS A 196 -18.16 -12.03 6.99
CA LYS A 196 -17.75 -13.17 7.81
C LYS A 196 -18.85 -14.22 7.77
N LYS A 197 -18.52 -15.45 7.33
CA LYS A 197 -19.40 -16.60 7.56
C LYS A 197 -19.53 -16.76 9.08
N GLU A 198 -20.72 -16.49 9.61
CA GLU A 198 -21.06 -16.90 10.96
C GLU A 198 -20.94 -18.43 11.02
N VAL A 199 -20.10 -18.92 11.92
CA VAL A 199 -20.05 -20.35 12.24
C VAL A 199 -21.36 -20.64 12.96
N ALA A 200 -22.25 -21.38 12.31
CA ALA A 200 -23.41 -21.93 12.98
C ALA A 200 -22.90 -22.90 14.05
N ASP A 201 -23.16 -22.59 15.32
CA ASP A 201 -23.07 -23.54 16.41
C ASP A 201 -24.11 -24.64 16.13
N ASP A 202 -23.64 -25.80 15.67
CA ASP A 202 -24.46 -27.01 15.64
C ASP A 202 -24.72 -27.44 17.10
N GLU A 203 -25.85 -27.00 17.66
CA GLU A 203 -26.42 -27.58 18.87
C GLU A 203 -26.74 -29.07 18.63
N GLU A 204 -25.84 -29.89 19.14
CA GLU A 204 -26.05 -31.18 19.80
C GLU A 204 -27.48 -31.74 19.72
N SER A 205 -27.71 -32.64 18.76
CA SER A 205 -28.89 -33.50 18.72
C SER A 205 -28.76 -34.61 19.77
N THR A 206 -29.11 -34.33 21.03
CA THR A 206 -29.42 -35.39 22.00
C THR A 206 -30.74 -36.05 21.60
N SER A 207 -30.64 -37.11 20.80
CA SER A 207 -31.66 -38.15 20.71
C SER A 207 -31.27 -39.25 21.69
N LEU A 208 -31.97 -39.33 22.82
CA LEU A 208 -31.94 -40.52 23.68
C LEU A 208 -33.32 -41.18 23.59
N GLU A 209 -33.32 -42.39 23.03
CA GLU A 209 -34.34 -43.42 23.21
C GLU A 209 -34.40 -43.90 24.67
#